data_AF-A0A2V7UY44-F1
#
_entry.id   AF-A0A2V7UY44-F1
#
_cell.length_a   1.000
_cell.length_b   1.000
_cell.length_c   1.000
_cell.angle_alpha   90.00
_cell.angle_beta   90.00
_cell.angle_gamma   90.00
#
_symmetry.space_group_name_H-M   'P 1'
#
loop_
_entity.id
_entity.type
_entity.pdbx_description
1 polymer ?
#
loop_
_entity_poly.entity_id
_entity_poly.type
_entity_poly.pdbx_seq_one_letter_code
_entity_poly.pdbx_strand_id
1 'polypeptide(L)'
;MGRLSPAAALLLAATATGACRSHPTNPETPAPTPTPPAAPTPTPTVAAVYGCGLPRGTGLGRSCPRLNPSFDGEVDTAIQEVIDDHPEYIDFRRARGSPGSYHVLNGRDYTYEVVENLRKMGLCALDDGKEIAIKNDNSFSDQYEVLSSESFIIRGLASYRATCFPAWDAIPPAGDDS
;
A
#
# COMPACT_ATOMS: atom_id res chain seq x y z
N MET A 1 -21.93 29.45 -31.07
CA MET A 1 -22.16 28.75 -32.35
C MET A 1 -21.98 27.27 -32.05
N GLY A 2 -22.92 26.34 -32.10
CA GLY A 2 -24.35 26.16 -32.42
C GLY A 2 -24.63 24.66 -32.07
N ARG A 3 -25.82 24.07 -31.99
CA ARG A 3 -27.24 24.39 -32.21
C ARG A 3 -28.03 23.33 -31.39
N LEU A 4 -29.22 23.69 -30.92
CA LEU A 4 -30.21 22.81 -30.27
C LEU A 4 -31.08 22.02 -31.27
N SER A 5 -31.74 20.96 -30.75
CA SER A 5 -33.09 20.40 -31.07
C SER A 5 -33.26 19.42 -32.25
N PRO A 6 -34.38 18.62 -32.36
CA PRO A 6 -35.65 18.60 -31.58
C PRO A 6 -36.23 17.22 -31.17
N ALA A 7 -37.40 17.27 -30.49
CA ALA A 7 -38.29 16.21 -30.00
C ALA A 7 -39.33 15.68 -31.04
N ALA A 8 -40.05 14.58 -30.72
CA ALA A 8 -41.44 14.19 -31.10
C ALA A 8 -41.62 12.64 -31.07
N ALA A 9 -42.76 11.98 -30.85
CA ALA A 9 -44.13 12.29 -30.41
C ALA A 9 -44.89 10.94 -30.19
N LEU A 10 -46.03 11.02 -29.49
CA LEU A 10 -47.03 9.98 -29.13
C LEU A 10 -47.57 9.09 -30.26
N LEU A 11 -48.12 7.92 -29.90
CA LEU A 11 -49.34 7.34 -30.51
C LEU A 11 -50.11 6.41 -29.54
N LEU A 12 -51.41 6.68 -29.36
CA LEU A 12 -52.43 5.89 -28.65
C LEU A 12 -53.07 4.85 -29.60
N ALA A 13 -53.48 3.70 -29.08
CA ALA A 13 -54.66 2.96 -29.58
C ALA A 13 -55.23 2.01 -28.50
N ALA A 14 -56.56 2.03 -28.36
CA ALA A 14 -57.36 1.25 -27.41
C ALA A 14 -58.36 0.34 -28.15
N THR A 15 -58.76 -0.79 -27.55
CA THR A 15 -60.07 -1.50 -27.66
C THR A 15 -60.00 -2.78 -26.77
N ALA A 16 -60.79 -2.94 -25.68
CA ALA A 16 -62.15 -3.52 -25.56
C ALA A 16 -62.22 -5.02 -25.96
N THR A 17 -62.76 -6.02 -25.24
CA THR A 17 -63.64 -6.22 -24.06
C THR A 17 -63.48 -7.68 -23.56
N GLY A 18 -63.92 -8.03 -22.34
CA GLY A 18 -64.16 -9.43 -21.97
C GLY A 18 -64.17 -9.69 -20.45
N ALA A 19 -65.37 -9.83 -19.88
CA ALA A 19 -65.58 -10.12 -18.45
C ALA A 19 -65.45 -11.62 -18.15
N CYS A 20 -64.73 -11.98 -17.08
CA CYS A 20 -64.94 -13.19 -16.29
C CYS A 20 -64.58 -12.89 -14.82
N ARG A 21 -65.56 -13.07 -13.91
CA ARG A 21 -65.36 -13.02 -12.47
C ARG A 21 -64.74 -14.34 -12.01
N SER A 22 -63.59 -14.27 -11.33
CA SER A 22 -63.03 -15.34 -10.50
C SER A 22 -62.33 -14.72 -9.30
N HIS A 23 -62.54 -15.30 -8.12
CA HIS A 23 -62.04 -14.87 -6.80
C HIS A 23 -60.53 -14.57 -6.78
N PRO A 24 -60.05 -13.54 -6.05
CA PRO A 24 -58.63 -13.38 -5.80
C PRO A 24 -58.21 -14.32 -4.68
N THR A 25 -57.54 -15.42 -5.03
CA THR A 25 -56.63 -16.09 -4.10
C THR A 25 -55.31 -15.36 -4.21
N ASN A 26 -54.94 -14.58 -3.18
CA ASN A 26 -53.62 -13.96 -3.12
C ASN A 26 -52.54 -15.07 -3.22
N PRO A 27 -51.53 -14.93 -4.08
CA PRO A 27 -50.35 -15.77 -3.99
C PRO A 27 -49.60 -15.39 -2.70
N GLU A 28 -49.45 -16.35 -1.78
CA GLU A 28 -48.57 -16.22 -0.63
C GLU A 28 -47.15 -15.95 -1.13
N THR A 29 -46.63 -14.77 -0.81
CA THR A 29 -45.21 -14.45 -1.00
C THR A 29 -44.41 -15.31 -0.03
N PRO A 30 -43.37 -16.05 -0.49
CA PRO A 30 -42.52 -16.81 0.43
C PRO A 30 -41.90 -15.87 1.45
N ALA A 31 -42.00 -16.20 2.73
CA ALA A 31 -41.33 -15.47 3.79
C ALA A 31 -39.81 -15.43 3.53
N PRO A 32 -39.12 -14.30 3.77
CA PRO A 32 -37.68 -14.21 3.57
C PRO A 32 -36.97 -15.17 4.54
N THR A 33 -36.11 -16.04 4.00
CA THR A 33 -35.18 -16.85 4.77
C THR A 33 -34.30 -15.93 5.64
N PRO A 34 -34.11 -16.20 6.95
CA PRO A 34 -33.24 -15.39 7.77
C PRO A 34 -31.79 -15.50 7.27
N THR A 35 -31.18 -14.35 6.97
CA THR A 35 -29.75 -14.25 6.66
C THR A 35 -28.93 -14.73 7.87
N PRO A 36 -27.95 -15.63 7.69
CA PRO A 36 -27.05 -16.02 8.77
C PRO A 36 -26.37 -14.80 9.40
N PRO A 37 -26.14 -14.77 10.72
CA PRO A 37 -25.37 -13.72 11.36
C PRO A 37 -24.01 -13.57 10.67
N ALA A 38 -23.61 -12.34 10.38
CA ALA A 38 -22.28 -12.06 9.87
C ALA A 38 -21.25 -12.65 10.84
N ALA A 39 -20.25 -13.37 10.30
CA ALA A 39 -19.13 -13.86 11.10
C ALA A 39 -18.48 -12.67 11.81
N PRO A 40 -18.07 -12.81 13.08
CA PRO A 40 -17.37 -11.74 13.77
C PRO A 40 -16.11 -11.39 12.98
N THR A 41 -15.97 -10.12 12.61
CA THR A 41 -14.70 -9.58 12.10
C THR A 41 -13.63 -9.88 13.16
N PRO A 42 -12.49 -10.51 12.79
CA PRO A 42 -11.43 -10.76 13.75
C PRO A 42 -11.03 -9.42 14.38
N THR A 43 -11.06 -9.38 15.71
CA THR A 43 -10.53 -8.24 16.47
C THR A 43 -9.04 -8.13 16.10
N PRO A 44 -8.53 -6.96 15.66
CA PRO A 44 -7.12 -6.81 15.40
C PRO A 44 -6.37 -7.16 16.69
N THR A 45 -5.60 -8.25 16.64
CA THR A 45 -4.70 -8.64 17.73
C THR A 45 -3.77 -7.47 17.99
N VAL A 46 -3.59 -7.14 19.27
CA VAL A 46 -2.76 -6.04 19.80
C VAL A 46 -1.27 -6.32 19.57
N ALA A 47 -0.88 -6.57 18.32
CA ALA A 47 0.50 -6.74 17.85
C ALA A 47 0.88 -5.65 16.83
N ALA A 48 0.03 -4.65 16.60
CA ALA A 48 0.36 -3.44 15.85
C ALA A 48 0.94 -2.36 16.78
N VAL A 49 1.82 -2.76 17.70
CA VAL A 49 2.59 -1.83 18.53
C VAL A 49 3.97 -1.77 17.89
N TYR A 50 4.19 -0.73 17.07
CA TYR A 50 5.43 -0.36 16.37
C TYR A 50 6.31 -1.54 15.90
N GLY A 51 6.16 -1.90 14.62
CA GLY A 51 6.90 -2.97 13.97
C GLY A 51 5.98 -4.05 13.38
N CYS A 52 6.57 -4.94 12.58
CA CYS A 52 5.86 -5.84 11.66
C CYS A 52 5.29 -7.14 12.25
N GLY A 53 5.38 -7.34 13.56
CA GLY A 53 4.89 -8.54 14.26
C GLY A 53 5.79 -9.78 14.14
N LEU A 54 6.94 -9.70 13.46
CA LEU A 54 7.83 -10.84 13.21
C LEU A 54 9.00 -10.91 14.19
N PRO A 55 9.52 -12.10 14.53
CA PRO A 55 10.77 -12.23 15.28
C PRO A 55 11.96 -11.74 14.45
N ARG A 56 13.12 -11.56 15.10
CA ARG A 56 14.39 -11.31 14.40
C ARG A 56 14.69 -12.43 13.39
N GLY A 57 15.39 -12.07 12.32
CA GLY A 57 15.94 -13.05 11.38
C GLY A 57 17.13 -13.81 11.97
N THR A 58 17.77 -14.65 11.17
CA THR A 58 19.00 -15.38 11.54
C THR A 58 20.15 -15.15 10.56
N GLY A 59 19.92 -14.37 9.50
CA GLY A 59 20.94 -13.99 8.55
C GLY A 59 21.85 -12.90 9.10
N LEU A 60 23.11 -12.88 8.67
CA LEU A 60 24.12 -11.94 9.15
C LEU A 60 24.15 -10.59 8.41
N GLY A 61 23.34 -10.43 7.35
CA GLY A 61 23.32 -9.22 6.52
C GLY A 61 24.61 -8.99 5.70
N ARG A 62 25.39 -10.04 5.40
CA ARG A 62 26.68 -9.94 4.70
C ARG A 62 26.73 -10.85 3.49
N SER A 63 27.47 -10.43 2.46
CA SER A 63 27.67 -11.19 1.21
C SER A 63 26.36 -11.56 0.50
N CYS A 64 25.36 -10.67 0.59
CA CYS A 64 24.05 -10.88 0.01
C CYS A 64 24.10 -10.69 -1.52
N PRO A 65 23.58 -11.64 -2.32
CA PRO A 65 23.54 -11.51 -3.77
C PRO A 65 22.58 -10.40 -4.22
N ARG A 66 22.85 -9.80 -5.38
CA ARG A 66 21.89 -8.96 -6.08
C ARG A 66 20.96 -9.84 -6.92
N LEU A 67 19.68 -9.88 -6.56
CA LEU A 67 18.63 -10.63 -7.24
C LEU A 67 17.58 -9.66 -7.84
N ASN A 68 16.30 -9.98 -7.73
CA ASN A 68 15.18 -9.11 -8.05
C ASN A 68 14.57 -8.56 -6.75
N PRO A 69 14.20 -7.27 -6.70
CA PRO A 69 13.53 -6.71 -5.54
C PRO A 69 12.14 -7.31 -5.35
N SER A 70 11.72 -7.44 -4.09
CA SER A 70 10.38 -7.91 -3.70
C SER A 70 9.49 -6.78 -3.21
N PHE A 71 10.07 -5.64 -2.81
CA PHE A 71 9.38 -4.51 -2.15
C PHE A 71 9.61 -3.16 -2.85
N ASP A 72 9.93 -3.14 -4.15
CA ASP A 72 10.22 -1.89 -4.86
C ASP A 72 9.01 -0.94 -4.90
N GLY A 73 7.81 -1.48 -5.11
CA GLY A 73 6.56 -0.72 -5.08
C GLY A 73 6.28 -0.09 -3.71
N GLU A 74 6.49 -0.83 -2.63
CA GLU A 74 6.30 -0.36 -1.26
C GLU A 74 7.35 0.70 -0.89
N VAL A 75 8.60 0.53 -1.30
CA VAL A 75 9.65 1.55 -1.12
C VAL A 75 9.30 2.85 -1.86
N ASP A 76 8.90 2.76 -3.13
CA ASP A 76 8.52 3.95 -3.90
C ASP A 76 7.28 4.65 -3.34
N THR A 77 6.34 3.88 -2.78
CA THR A 77 5.16 4.40 -2.08
C THR A 77 5.57 5.10 -0.79
N ALA A 78 6.40 4.48 0.05
CA ALA A 78 6.87 5.07 1.30
C ALA A 78 7.65 6.37 1.07
N ILE A 79 8.50 6.42 0.04
CA ILE A 79 9.19 7.65 -0.37
C ILE A 79 8.19 8.72 -0.82
N GLN A 80 7.15 8.34 -1.58
CA GLN A 80 6.15 9.30 -2.04
C GLN A 80 5.38 9.90 -0.87
N GLU A 81 4.99 9.10 0.12
CA GLU A 81 4.36 9.58 1.34
C GLU A 81 5.24 10.58 2.09
N VAL A 82 6.56 10.36 2.19
CA VAL A 82 7.46 11.37 2.81
C VAL A 82 7.48 12.69 2.02
N ILE A 83 7.49 12.64 0.69
CA ILE A 83 7.46 13.85 -0.15
C ILE A 83 6.16 14.64 0.06
N ASP A 84 5.04 13.93 0.18
CA ASP A 84 3.72 14.52 0.30
C ASP A 84 3.47 15.07 1.71
N ASP A 85 3.86 14.33 2.75
CA ASP A 85 3.62 14.68 4.16
C ASP A 85 4.69 15.65 4.72
N HIS A 86 5.92 15.57 4.22
CA HIS A 86 7.06 16.37 4.66
C HIS A 86 7.74 17.13 3.50
N PRO A 87 7.01 18.02 2.80
CA PRO A 87 7.59 18.81 1.71
C PRO A 87 8.75 19.70 2.18
N GLU A 88 8.82 20.05 3.47
CA GLU A 88 9.93 20.78 4.09
C GLU A 88 11.27 20.02 4.08
N TYR A 89 11.25 18.70 3.90
CA TYR A 89 12.47 17.90 3.74
C TYR A 89 13.04 17.98 2.32
N ILE A 90 12.31 18.52 1.35
CA ILE A 90 12.63 18.37 -0.08
C ILE A 90 12.91 19.73 -0.73
N ASP A 91 14.06 19.87 -1.40
CA ASP A 91 14.31 21.01 -2.30
C ASP A 91 13.86 20.66 -3.72
N PHE A 92 12.58 20.93 -4.00
CA PHE A 92 11.97 20.65 -5.30
C PHE A 92 12.62 21.40 -6.49
N ARG A 93 13.47 22.39 -6.23
CA ARG A 93 14.21 23.12 -7.28
C ARG A 93 15.47 22.38 -7.72
N ARG A 94 15.90 21.37 -6.96
CA ARG A 94 17.08 20.56 -7.25
C ARG A 94 16.65 19.12 -7.46
N ALA A 95 16.76 18.66 -8.70
CA ALA A 95 16.51 17.28 -9.07
C ALA A 95 17.67 16.77 -9.93
N ARG A 96 17.95 15.47 -9.86
CA ARG A 96 19.01 14.84 -10.65
C ARG A 96 18.64 13.42 -11.03
N GLY A 97 18.90 13.04 -12.29
CA GLY A 97 18.63 11.70 -12.77
C GLY A 97 17.16 11.53 -13.12
N SER A 98 16.52 10.53 -12.53
CA SER A 98 15.13 10.17 -12.82
C SER A 98 14.13 11.22 -12.29
N PRO A 99 12.92 11.32 -12.88
CA PRO A 99 11.84 12.11 -12.31
C PRO A 99 11.59 11.74 -10.84
N GLY A 100 11.38 12.74 -9.98
CA GLY A 100 11.15 12.54 -8.55
C GLY A 100 12.43 12.37 -7.70
N SER A 101 13.62 12.33 -8.32
CA SER A 101 14.91 12.31 -7.62
C SER A 101 15.32 13.71 -7.14
N TYR A 102 14.56 14.26 -6.21
CA TYR A 102 14.81 15.57 -5.60
C TYR A 102 15.96 15.52 -4.60
N HIS A 103 16.54 16.67 -4.32
CA HIS A 103 17.49 16.83 -3.23
C HIS A 103 16.75 16.88 -1.90
N VAL A 104 17.24 16.12 -0.92
CA VAL A 104 16.74 16.06 0.46
C VAL A 104 17.56 16.99 1.33
N LEU A 105 16.88 17.88 2.05
CA LEU A 105 17.46 18.86 2.97
C LEU A 105 17.79 18.25 4.33
N ASN A 106 16.99 17.26 4.77
CA ASN A 106 17.15 16.57 6.04
C ASN A 106 17.19 15.05 5.81
N GLY A 107 18.37 14.52 5.49
CA GLY A 107 18.53 13.11 5.11
C GLY A 107 18.15 12.13 6.21
N ARG A 108 18.46 12.45 7.48
CA ARG A 108 18.15 11.57 8.61
C ARG A 108 16.64 11.44 8.80
N ASP A 109 15.94 12.56 8.90
CA ASP A 109 14.51 12.54 9.20
C ASP A 109 13.72 12.03 7.97
N TYR A 110 14.21 12.28 6.74
CA TYR A 110 13.69 11.63 5.53
C TYR A 110 13.80 10.09 5.60
N THR A 111 14.99 9.54 5.87
CA THR A 111 15.17 8.09 5.91
C THR A 111 14.36 7.45 7.04
N TYR A 112 14.27 8.12 8.20
CA TYR A 112 13.42 7.70 9.31
C TYR A 112 11.94 7.58 8.88
N GLU A 113 11.38 8.61 8.24
CA GLU A 113 9.98 8.58 7.81
C GLU A 113 9.72 7.54 6.70
N VAL A 114 10.69 7.26 5.81
CA VAL A 114 10.58 6.15 4.85
C VAL A 114 10.44 4.81 5.59
N VAL A 115 11.25 4.57 6.62
CA VAL A 115 11.17 3.35 7.46
C VAL A 115 9.82 3.27 8.16
N GLU A 116 9.34 4.38 8.73
CA GLU A 116 8.03 4.42 9.41
C GLU A 116 6.87 4.16 8.45
N ASN A 117 6.91 4.70 7.24
CA ASN A 117 5.89 4.44 6.23
C ASN A 117 5.88 2.97 5.78
N LEU A 118 7.04 2.34 5.62
CA LEU A 118 7.13 0.90 5.37
C LEU A 118 6.53 0.07 6.52
N ARG A 119 6.78 0.49 7.78
CA ARG A 119 6.21 -0.17 8.96
C ARG A 119 4.68 -0.01 9.03
N LYS A 120 4.14 1.15 8.65
CA LYS A 120 2.69 1.38 8.53
C LYS A 120 2.05 0.45 7.48
N MET A 121 2.80 0.04 6.45
CA MET A 121 2.38 -0.97 5.47
C MET A 121 2.46 -2.42 5.99
N GLY A 122 2.91 -2.63 7.23
CA GLY A 122 3.04 -3.95 7.86
C GLY A 122 4.38 -4.66 7.59
N LEU A 123 5.35 -3.98 6.96
CA LEU A 123 6.67 -4.53 6.69
C LEU A 123 7.62 -4.33 7.88
N CYS A 124 8.56 -5.26 8.05
CA CYS A 124 9.67 -5.00 8.97
C CYS A 124 10.71 -4.19 8.21
N ALA A 125 11.01 -3.00 8.69
CA ALA A 125 12.03 -2.15 8.11
C ALA A 125 13.01 -1.66 9.18
N LEU A 126 14.28 -1.58 8.81
CA LEU A 126 15.37 -1.02 9.62
C LEU A 126 16.30 -0.22 8.71
N ASP A 127 16.62 1.01 9.08
CA ASP A 127 17.78 1.73 8.54
C ASP A 127 19.04 1.31 9.30
N ASP A 128 20.02 0.74 8.61
CA ASP A 128 21.32 0.36 9.18
C ASP A 128 22.36 1.50 9.18
N GLY A 129 21.94 2.69 8.74
CA GLY A 129 22.79 3.88 8.55
C GLY A 129 23.32 4.03 7.12
N LYS A 130 23.05 3.06 6.23
CA LYS A 130 23.42 3.08 4.81
C LYS A 130 22.29 2.57 3.92
N GLU A 131 21.67 1.46 4.31
CA GLU A 131 20.63 0.75 3.58
C GLU A 131 19.44 0.46 4.50
N ILE A 132 18.24 0.56 3.95
CA ILE A 132 17.02 0.07 4.57
C ILE A 132 16.88 -1.41 4.27
N ALA A 133 16.85 -2.23 5.31
CA ALA A 133 16.60 -3.66 5.26
C ALA A 133 15.11 -3.94 5.46
N ILE A 134 14.47 -4.67 4.54
CA ILE A 134 13.02 -4.91 4.52
C ILE A 134 12.72 -6.41 4.47
N LYS A 135 11.78 -6.87 5.29
CA LYS A 135 11.24 -8.24 5.22
C LYS A 135 9.75 -8.30 5.57
N ASN A 136 9.07 -9.31 5.09
CA ASN A 136 7.69 -9.67 5.46
C ASN A 136 7.56 -11.12 5.97
N ASP A 137 8.67 -11.86 6.03
CA ASP A 137 8.86 -13.12 6.74
C ASP A 137 10.35 -13.25 7.14
N ASN A 138 10.79 -14.40 7.66
CA ASN A 138 12.18 -14.62 8.06
C ASN A 138 13.05 -15.35 7.03
N SER A 139 12.51 -15.65 5.84
CA SER A 139 13.23 -16.38 4.79
C SER A 139 14.23 -15.50 4.06
N PHE A 140 13.95 -14.21 3.89
CA PHE A 140 14.87 -13.25 3.29
C PHE A 140 14.64 -11.81 3.77
N SER A 141 15.59 -10.92 3.49
CA SER A 141 15.39 -9.48 3.54
C SER A 141 16.00 -8.81 2.31
N ASP A 142 15.31 -7.82 1.75
CA ASP A 142 15.86 -6.99 0.69
C ASP A 142 16.46 -5.72 1.26
N GLN A 143 17.56 -5.28 0.65
CA GLN A 143 18.30 -4.09 1.04
C GLN A 143 18.12 -2.99 0.00
N TYR A 144 17.81 -1.76 0.45
CA TYR A 144 17.55 -0.60 -0.39
C TYR A 144 18.33 0.61 0.09
N GLU A 145 18.96 1.34 -0.83
CA GLU A 145 19.49 2.67 -0.56
C GLU A 145 18.52 3.69 -1.17
N VAL A 146 17.84 4.46 -0.32
CA VAL A 146 16.80 5.42 -0.75
C VAL A 146 17.32 6.85 -0.87
N LEU A 147 18.55 7.09 -0.42
CA LEU A 147 19.20 8.40 -0.44
C LEU A 147 20.65 8.24 -0.86
N SER A 148 21.05 8.93 -1.93
CA SER A 148 22.45 8.95 -2.36
C SER A 148 23.33 9.73 -1.40
N SER A 149 24.65 9.50 -1.47
CA SER A 149 25.65 10.25 -0.71
C SER A 149 25.62 11.78 -0.93
N GLU A 150 25.07 12.23 -2.07
CA GLU A 150 24.85 13.65 -2.39
C GLU A 150 23.44 14.13 -2.04
N SER A 151 22.71 13.38 -1.22
CA SER A 151 21.36 13.69 -0.73
C SER A 151 20.30 13.80 -1.81
N PHE A 152 20.41 13.05 -2.92
CA PHE A 152 19.31 12.91 -3.88
C PHE A 152 18.55 11.60 -3.66
N ILE A 153 17.22 11.67 -3.71
CA ILE A 153 16.30 10.53 -3.60
C ILE A 153 16.62 9.49 -4.70
N ILE A 154 16.77 8.23 -4.29
CA ILE A 154 16.92 7.08 -5.17
C ILE A 154 15.62 6.28 -5.15
N ARG A 155 15.07 5.99 -6.33
CA ARG A 155 13.77 5.29 -6.52
C ARG A 155 13.89 4.06 -7.42
N GLY A 156 12.88 3.21 -7.39
CA GLY A 156 12.74 2.02 -8.22
C GLY A 156 13.95 1.08 -8.14
N LEU A 157 14.25 0.39 -9.25
CA LEU A 157 15.33 -0.60 -9.31
C LEU A 157 16.73 -0.04 -8.94
N ALA A 158 16.92 1.27 -9.09
CA ALA A 158 18.18 1.92 -8.72
C ALA A 158 18.38 2.01 -7.21
N SER A 159 17.32 1.90 -6.40
CA SER A 159 17.40 1.89 -4.93
C SER A 159 17.77 0.51 -4.39
N TYR A 160 17.30 -0.57 -5.03
CA TYR A 160 17.60 -1.94 -4.62
C TYR A 160 19.10 -2.22 -4.61
N ARG A 161 19.61 -2.95 -3.61
CA ARG A 161 21.02 -3.29 -3.41
C ARG A 161 21.26 -4.79 -3.47
N ALA A 162 20.57 -5.57 -2.64
CA ALA A 162 20.76 -7.01 -2.52
C ALA A 162 19.57 -7.70 -1.83
N THR A 163 19.55 -9.03 -1.88
CA THR A 163 18.66 -9.87 -1.07
C THR A 163 19.51 -10.77 -0.19
N CYS A 164 19.28 -10.71 1.12
CA CYS A 164 19.95 -11.53 2.12
C CYS A 164 19.12 -12.77 2.47
N PHE A 165 19.79 -13.92 2.62
CA PHE A 165 19.18 -15.18 3.06
C PHE A 165 19.98 -15.78 4.23
N PRO A 166 19.34 -16.14 5.35
CA PRO A 166 17.98 -15.78 5.76
C PRO A 166 17.80 -14.26 5.92
N ALA A 167 16.60 -13.83 6.31
CA ALA A 167 16.37 -12.44 6.67
C ALA A 167 17.37 -11.96 7.72
N TRP A 168 17.81 -10.72 7.62
CA TRP A 168 18.81 -10.15 8.52
C TRP A 168 18.30 -10.14 9.97
N ASP A 169 19.14 -10.56 10.90
CA ASP A 169 18.90 -10.59 12.35
C ASP A 169 18.77 -9.21 13.00
N ALA A 170 19.39 -8.18 12.42
CA ALA A 170 19.34 -6.82 12.93
C ALA A 170 17.96 -6.19 12.83
N ILE A 171 17.15 -6.58 11.83
CA ILE A 171 15.80 -6.04 11.65
C ILE A 171 14.97 -6.33 12.92
N PRO A 172 14.58 -5.29 13.69
CA PRO A 172 14.02 -5.47 15.01
C PRO A 172 12.67 -6.18 14.93
N PRO A 173 12.29 -6.94 15.98
CA PRO A 173 10.95 -7.48 16.07
C PRO A 173 9.93 -6.37 16.34
N ALA A 174 8.63 -6.66 16.22
CA ALA A 174 7.61 -5.74 16.71
C ALA A 174 7.81 -5.39 18.19
N GLY A 175 7.64 -4.10 18.51
CA GLY A 175 7.68 -3.54 19.85
C GLY A 175 9.08 -3.23 20.38
N ASP A 176 10.12 -3.23 19.52
CA ASP A 176 11.49 -2.85 19.89
C ASP A 176 11.95 -1.66 19.03
N ASP A 177 11.92 -0.46 19.62
CA ASP A 177 12.43 0.78 19.01
C ASP A 177 13.96 0.94 19.20
N SER A 178 14.67 -0.12 19.62
CA SER A 178 16.07 -0.06 20.07
C SER A 178 17.09 -0.53 19.02
#